data_AF-A0A957H3A9-F1
#
_entry.id   AF-A0A957H3A9-F1
#
_cell.length_a   1.000
_cell.length_b   1.000
_cell.length_c   1.000
_cell.angle_alpha   90.00
_cell.angle_beta   90.00
_cell.angle_gamma   90.00
#
_symmetry.space_group_name_H-M   'P 1'
#
loop_
_entity.id
_entity.type
_entity.pdbx_description
1 polymer ?
#
loop_
_entity_poly.entity_id
_entity_poly.type
_entity_poly.pdbx_seq_one_letter_code
_entity_poly.pdbx_strand_id
1 'polypeptide(L)'
;AVHLHHPTEARTARLEQSMQLLGWLDQTVTAPLHIVAGDLNERPTGPALKQLKQRLNSAFELNRGMEPAGTYPTALVADPPAEASCFDYILLSPDLAHVSATSVFCNRPDPEDETLYPSDHIGLLATLEIPAAWH
;
A
#
# COMPACT_ATOMS: atom_id res chain seq x y z
N ALA A 1 -8.52 3.84 5.58
CA ALA A 1 -7.27 3.08 5.72
C ALA A 1 -7.59 1.66 6.15
N VAL A 2 -6.76 0.68 5.79
CA VAL A 2 -6.95 -0.74 6.14
C VAL A 2 -5.65 -1.34 6.66
N HIS A 3 -5.76 -2.41 7.45
CA HIS A 3 -4.65 -3.27 7.85
C HIS A 3 -5.15 -4.71 7.70
N LEU A 4 -4.69 -5.43 6.67
CA LEU A 4 -5.15 -6.80 6.41
C LEU A 4 -4.46 -7.81 7.32
N HIS A 5 -4.99 -9.03 7.41
CA HIS A 5 -4.53 -10.03 8.34
C HIS A 5 -3.04 -10.40 8.16
N HIS A 6 -2.26 -10.26 9.24
CA HIS A 6 -0.80 -10.31 9.24
C HIS A 6 -0.14 -11.71 9.19
N PRO A 7 -0.75 -12.83 9.62
CA PRO A 7 -0.08 -14.13 9.54
C PRO A 7 0.31 -14.47 8.10
N THR A 8 1.55 -14.91 7.91
CA THR A 8 2.15 -15.05 6.57
C THR A 8 1.34 -16.00 5.69
N GLU A 9 0.90 -17.10 6.28
CA GLU A 9 0.12 -18.17 5.67
C GLU A 9 -1.34 -17.79 5.37
N ALA A 10 -1.87 -16.71 5.95
CA ALA A 10 -3.28 -16.36 5.87
C ALA A 10 -3.68 -15.61 4.59
N ARG A 11 -3.15 -16.04 3.44
CA ARG A 11 -3.41 -15.43 2.13
C ARG A 11 -4.88 -15.47 1.74
N THR A 12 -5.57 -16.56 2.05
CA THR A 12 -7.01 -16.69 1.79
C THR A 12 -7.81 -15.66 2.59
N ALA A 13 -7.49 -15.47 3.87
CA ALA A 13 -8.15 -14.47 4.70
C ALA A 13 -7.95 -13.05 4.14
N ARG A 14 -6.73 -12.71 3.69
CA ARG A 14 -6.47 -11.40 3.05
C ARG A 14 -7.24 -11.22 1.74
N LEU A 15 -7.37 -12.27 0.93
CA LEU A 15 -8.18 -12.25 -0.29
C LEU A 15 -9.66 -12.00 0.04
N GLU A 16 -10.21 -12.72 1.02
CA GLU A 16 -11.59 -12.54 1.48
C GLU A 16 -11.83 -11.13 2.02
N GLN A 17 -10.91 -10.60 2.83
CA GLN A 17 -10.96 -9.22 3.32
C GLN A 17 -10.94 -8.21 2.17
N SER A 18 -10.12 -8.45 1.14
CA SER A 18 -10.05 -7.59 -0.05
C SER A 18 -11.35 -7.61 -0.85
N MET A 19 -11.98 -8.78 -1.00
CA MET A 19 -13.28 -8.91 -1.66
C MET A 19 -14.39 -8.21 -0.86
N GLN A 20 -14.40 -8.36 0.46
CA GLN A 20 -15.34 -7.67 1.35
C GLN A 20 -15.17 -6.15 1.28
N LEU A 21 -13.92 -5.67 1.27
CA LEU A 21 -13.62 -4.26 1.10
C LEU A 21 -14.18 -3.71 -0.21
N LEU A 22 -13.93 -4.38 -1.34
CA LEU A 22 -14.46 -3.97 -2.64
C LEU A 22 -16.00 -3.98 -2.66
N GLY A 23 -16.63 -5.02 -2.09
CA GLY A 23 -18.08 -5.08 -1.99
C GLY A 23 -18.65 -3.94 -1.14
N TRP A 24 -17.99 -3.58 -0.04
CA TRP A 24 -18.36 -2.44 0.80
C TRP A 24 -18.19 -1.10 0.06
N LEU A 25 -17.08 -0.90 -0.66
CA LEU A 25 -16.85 0.29 -1.47
C LEU A 25 -17.96 0.48 -2.50
N ASP A 26 -18.32 -0.59 -3.23
CA ASP A 26 -19.37 -0.57 -4.26
C ASP A 26 -20.75 -0.22 -3.70
N GLN A 27 -21.04 -0.60 -2.47
CA GLN A 27 -22.35 -0.40 -1.85
C GLN A 27 -22.47 0.91 -1.07
N THR A 28 -21.35 1.43 -0.57
CA THR A 28 -21.36 2.49 0.45
C THR A 28 -20.70 3.77 0.00
N VAL A 29 -19.63 3.68 -0.81
CA VAL A 29 -18.87 4.85 -1.22
C VAL A 29 -19.46 5.43 -2.50
N THR A 30 -20.14 6.56 -2.36
CA THR A 30 -20.71 7.32 -3.47
C THR A 30 -19.73 8.33 -4.06
N ALA A 31 -18.64 8.62 -3.35
CA ALA A 31 -17.61 9.53 -3.83
C ALA A 31 -16.82 8.88 -4.99
N PRO A 32 -16.79 9.50 -6.17
CA PRO A 32 -16.10 8.93 -7.34
C PRO A 32 -14.58 8.92 -7.14
N LEU A 33 -14.06 9.91 -6.43
CA LEU A 33 -12.65 10.00 -6.04
C LEU A 33 -12.51 9.46 -4.61
N HIS A 34 -11.79 8.35 -4.47
CA HIS A 34 -11.47 7.79 -3.16
C HIS A 34 -10.11 7.09 -3.16
N ILE A 35 -9.57 6.94 -1.95
CA ILE A 35 -8.24 6.37 -1.71
C ILE A 35 -8.39 5.26 -0.68
N VAL A 36 -7.79 4.11 -0.96
CA VAL A 36 -7.58 3.02 -0.02
C VAL A 36 -6.09 2.93 0.25
N ALA A 37 -5.68 3.14 1.50
CA ALA A 37 -4.28 3.07 1.88
C ALA A 37 -4.09 2.24 3.15
N GLY A 38 -2.89 1.68 3.29
CA GLY A 38 -2.44 0.98 4.49
C GLY A 38 -1.67 -0.29 4.19
N ASP A 39 -1.44 -1.07 5.25
CA ASP A 39 -0.69 -2.32 5.23
C ASP A 39 -1.61 -3.47 4.78
N LEU A 40 -1.33 -4.04 3.62
CA LEU A 40 -2.06 -5.17 3.10
C LEU A 40 -1.50 -6.51 3.56
N ASN A 41 -0.34 -6.55 4.23
CA ASN A 41 0.38 -7.78 4.58
C ASN A 41 0.51 -8.75 3.39
N GLU A 42 0.51 -8.22 2.17
CA GLU A 42 0.46 -8.97 0.93
C GLU A 42 1.53 -8.46 -0.04
N ARG A 43 2.29 -9.41 -0.59
CA ARG A 43 3.34 -9.13 -1.57
C ARG A 43 2.74 -8.58 -2.86
N PRO A 44 3.54 -7.88 -3.71
CA PRO A 44 3.09 -7.38 -5.02
C PRO A 44 2.48 -8.45 -5.94
N THR A 45 2.89 -9.71 -5.80
CA THR A 45 2.40 -10.85 -6.58
C THR A 45 1.24 -11.61 -5.92
N GLY A 46 0.77 -11.15 -4.76
CA GLY A 46 -0.24 -11.82 -3.95
C GLY A 46 -1.68 -11.62 -4.44
N PRO A 47 -2.58 -12.58 -4.15
CA PRO A 47 -3.95 -12.58 -4.65
C PRO A 47 -4.78 -11.42 -4.10
N ALA A 48 -4.57 -11.02 -2.83
CA ALA A 48 -5.34 -9.93 -2.23
C ALA A 48 -5.09 -8.59 -2.96
N LEU A 49 -3.82 -8.25 -3.20
CA LEU A 49 -3.46 -7.08 -3.98
C LEU A 49 -3.93 -7.19 -5.44
N LYS A 50 -3.75 -8.35 -6.08
CA LYS A 50 -4.24 -8.59 -7.44
C LYS A 50 -5.75 -8.35 -7.56
N GLN A 51 -6.51 -8.75 -6.55
CA GLN A 51 -7.95 -8.55 -6.47
C GLN A 51 -8.31 -7.06 -6.33
N LEU A 52 -7.64 -6.33 -5.42
CA LEU A 52 -7.84 -4.88 -5.27
C LEU A 52 -7.52 -4.11 -6.55
N LYS A 53 -6.44 -4.49 -7.24
CA LYS A 53 -5.99 -3.87 -8.49
C LYS A 53 -6.88 -4.17 -9.70
N GLN A 54 -7.92 -4.99 -9.56
CA GLN A 54 -8.97 -5.08 -10.58
C GLN A 54 -9.86 -3.83 -10.62
N ARG A 55 -9.89 -3.03 -9.53
CA ARG A 55 -10.80 -1.89 -9.37
C ARG A 55 -10.08 -0.60 -8.98
N LEU A 56 -8.85 -0.69 -8.49
CA LEU A 56 -8.06 0.43 -7.97
C LEU A 56 -6.67 0.45 -8.63
N ASN A 57 -6.04 1.61 -8.71
CA ASN A 57 -4.70 1.77 -9.26
C ASN A 57 -3.67 2.04 -8.14
N SER A 58 -2.47 1.45 -8.19
CA SER A 58 -1.40 1.82 -7.25
C SER A 58 -0.81 3.18 -7.63
N ALA A 59 -0.70 4.09 -6.66
CA ALA A 59 -0.08 5.39 -6.88
C ALA A 59 1.40 5.25 -7.28
N PHE A 60 2.12 4.28 -6.72
CA PHE A 60 3.53 4.04 -7.04
C PHE A 60 3.69 3.48 -8.45
N GLU A 61 2.86 2.54 -8.86
CA GLU A 61 2.90 2.06 -10.24
C GLU A 61 2.48 3.13 -11.25
N LEU A 62 1.45 3.92 -10.96
CA LEU A 62 1.05 5.02 -11.85
C LEU A 62 2.18 6.04 -12.06
N ASN A 63 2.96 6.35 -11.01
CA ASN A 63 4.02 7.34 -11.08
C ASN A 63 5.38 6.77 -11.55
N ARG A 64 5.72 5.53 -11.17
CA ARG A 64 7.06 4.93 -11.38
C ARG A 64 7.07 3.68 -12.25
N GLY A 65 5.90 3.13 -12.60
CA GLY A 65 5.76 1.86 -13.31
C GLY A 65 5.98 0.62 -12.45
N MET A 66 6.28 0.77 -11.15
CA MET A 66 6.52 -0.33 -10.23
C MET A 66 6.26 0.06 -8.77
N GLU A 67 5.93 -0.95 -7.95
CA GLU A 67 5.87 -0.80 -6.49
C GLU A 67 7.29 -0.63 -5.89
N PRO A 68 7.44 -0.06 -4.68
CA PRO A 68 8.69 -0.09 -3.94
C PRO A 68 9.27 -1.51 -3.82
N ALA A 69 10.59 -1.64 -3.78
CA ALA A 69 11.25 -2.94 -3.60
C ALA A 69 10.89 -3.59 -2.24
N GLY A 70 10.74 -2.76 -1.20
CA GLY A 70 10.30 -3.20 0.11
C GLY A 70 9.75 -2.04 0.93
N THR A 71 8.69 -2.31 1.69
CA THR A 71 8.21 -1.41 2.75
C THR A 71 8.35 -2.01 4.14
N TYR A 72 8.52 -3.33 4.21
CA TYR A 72 8.81 -4.11 5.41
C TYR A 72 9.80 -5.24 5.09
N PRO A 73 10.67 -5.67 6.02
CA PRO A 73 10.98 -5.00 7.28
C PRO A 73 12.11 -3.96 7.11
N THR A 74 12.21 -3.02 8.04
CA THR A 74 13.47 -2.30 8.32
C THR A 74 14.35 -3.12 9.28
N ALA A 75 15.56 -2.64 9.57
CA ALA A 75 16.45 -3.31 10.53
C ALA A 75 15.98 -3.24 12.00
N LEU A 76 14.81 -2.63 12.26
CA LEU A 76 14.15 -2.68 13.57
C LEU A 76 13.67 -4.09 13.92
N VAL A 77 13.41 -4.94 12.92
CA VAL A 77 13.00 -6.33 13.13
C VAL A 77 14.23 -7.17 13.43
N ALA A 78 14.32 -7.72 14.65
CA ALA A 78 15.48 -8.48 15.10
C ALA A 78 15.67 -9.83 14.39
N ASP A 79 14.58 -10.46 13.92
CA ASP A 79 14.60 -11.70 13.14
C ASP A 79 13.75 -11.53 11.87
N PRO A 80 14.27 -10.81 10.87
CA PRO A 80 13.49 -10.45 9.70
C PRO A 80 13.33 -11.65 8.74
N PRO A 81 12.25 -11.69 7.94
CA PRO A 81 12.22 -12.56 6.76
C PRO A 81 13.45 -12.31 5.87
N ALA A 82 13.86 -13.34 5.13
CA ALA A 82 15.07 -13.30 4.29
C ALA A 82 15.06 -12.18 3.23
N GLU A 83 13.88 -11.72 2.80
CA GLU A 83 13.72 -10.68 1.80
C GLU A 83 12.67 -9.67 2.24
N ALA A 84 13.00 -8.39 2.11
CA ALA A 84 12.04 -7.30 2.24
C ALA A 84 11.03 -7.33 1.08
N SER A 85 9.81 -6.87 1.35
CA SER A 85 8.75 -6.79 0.36
C SER A 85 7.82 -5.60 0.59
N CYS A 86 7.11 -5.19 -0.46
CA CYS A 86 6.12 -4.13 -0.36
C CYS A 86 4.83 -4.70 0.21
N PHE A 87 4.44 -4.24 1.39
CA PHE A 87 3.17 -4.57 2.03
C PHE A 87 2.24 -3.36 2.15
N ASP A 88 2.80 -2.16 2.09
CA ASP A 88 2.06 -0.91 2.20
C ASP A 88 1.71 -0.38 0.81
N TYR A 89 0.48 0.10 0.64
CA TYR A 89 0.01 0.61 -0.65
C TYR A 89 -0.83 1.87 -0.48
N ILE A 90 -0.80 2.73 -1.50
CA ILE A 90 -1.74 3.84 -1.71
C ILE A 90 -2.48 3.52 -3.01
N LEU A 91 -3.71 3.01 -2.88
CA LEU A 91 -4.56 2.59 -3.98
C LEU A 91 -5.62 3.66 -4.25
N LEU A 92 -5.78 4.02 -5.52
CA LEU A 92 -6.59 5.13 -6.00
C LEU A 92 -7.78 4.60 -6.78
N SER A 93 -8.94 5.25 -6.67
CA SER A 93 -10.04 5.00 -7.60
C SER A 93 -9.61 5.31 -9.04
N PRO A 94 -10.21 4.66 -10.07
CA PRO A 94 -9.74 4.80 -11.46
C PRO A 94 -9.70 6.24 -11.98
N ASP A 95 -10.63 7.08 -11.53
CA ASP A 95 -10.73 8.48 -11.95
C ASP A 95 -9.72 9.41 -11.24
N LEU A 96 -9.01 8.90 -10.23
CA LEU A 96 -7.92 9.60 -9.53
C LEU A 96 -6.55 9.11 -10.03
N ALA A 97 -6.36 9.10 -11.36
CA ALA A 97 -5.18 8.49 -11.99
C ALA A 97 -3.93 9.38 -12.06
N HIS A 98 -4.04 10.68 -11.78
CA HIS A 98 -2.89 11.59 -11.94
C HIS A 98 -2.07 11.72 -10.65
N VAL A 99 -0.89 11.10 -10.65
CA VAL A 99 0.07 11.12 -9.54
C VAL A 99 1.34 11.84 -9.98
N SER A 100 1.55 13.05 -9.46
CA SER A 100 2.66 13.92 -9.88
C SER A 100 3.98 13.56 -9.21
N ALA A 101 3.93 12.99 -8.00
CA ALA A 101 5.12 12.54 -7.30
C ALA A 101 4.83 11.38 -6.35
N THR A 102 5.81 10.50 -6.17
CA THR A 102 5.82 9.50 -5.10
C THR A 102 7.18 9.47 -4.44
N SER A 103 7.22 9.18 -3.13
CA SER A 103 8.47 9.03 -2.39
C SER A 103 8.28 8.13 -1.16
N VAL A 104 9.39 7.62 -0.63
CA VAL A 104 9.41 6.91 0.65
C VAL A 104 10.03 7.82 1.72
N PHE A 105 9.62 7.65 2.97
CA PHE A 105 10.16 8.38 4.12
C PHE A 105 10.33 7.44 5.32
N CYS A 106 10.99 7.91 6.39
CA CYS A 106 11.36 7.06 7.54
C CYS A 106 12.18 5.80 7.15
N ASN A 107 12.94 5.88 6.05
CA ASN A 107 13.72 4.77 5.50
C ASN A 107 15.21 4.83 5.88
N ARG A 108 15.53 5.54 6.97
CA ARG A 108 16.88 5.64 7.51
C ARG A 108 16.82 5.35 9.01
N PRO A 109 17.83 4.65 9.55
CA PRO A 109 17.94 4.45 10.97
C PRO A 109 18.38 5.74 11.67
N ASP A 110 18.39 5.69 12.99
CA ASP A 110 19.14 6.62 13.81
C ASP A 110 20.62 6.68 13.35
N PRO A 111 21.26 7.87 13.32
CA PRO A 111 22.66 8.00 12.89
C PRO A 111 23.67 7.27 13.78
N GLU A 112 23.32 6.97 15.04
CA GLU A 112 24.18 6.33 16.03
C GLU A 112 23.80 4.85 16.26
N ASP A 113 22.63 4.42 15.79
CA ASP A 113 22.14 3.04 15.90
C ASP A 113 21.46 2.59 14.59
N GLU A 114 22.19 1.82 13.77
CA GLU A 114 21.72 1.31 12.48
C GLU A 114 20.54 0.33 12.58
N THR A 115 20.17 -0.11 13.79
CA THR A 115 19.01 -0.99 14.04
C THR A 115 17.76 -0.20 14.44
N LEU A 116 17.91 1.06 14.84
CA LEU A 116 16.80 1.89 15.33
C LEU A 116 16.17 2.69 14.19
N TYR A 117 15.15 2.13 13.56
CA TYR A 117 14.31 2.87 12.60
C TYR A 117 13.07 3.46 13.29
N PRO A 118 12.43 4.50 12.70
CA PRO A 118 11.16 5.02 13.21
C PRO A 118 10.02 3.99 13.28
N SER A 119 10.09 2.94 12.46
CA SER A 119 9.19 1.80 12.42
C SER A 119 9.89 0.63 11.70
N ASP A 120 9.37 -0.58 11.91
CA ASP A 120 9.64 -1.78 11.12
C ASP A 120 9.11 -1.68 9.68
N HIS A 121 8.27 -0.68 9.39
CA HIS A 121 7.86 -0.27 8.06
C HIS A 121 8.48 1.09 7.67
N ILE A 122 8.68 1.31 6.37
CA ILE A 122 8.95 2.65 5.82
C ILE A 122 7.65 3.31 5.38
N GLY A 123 7.60 4.63 5.44
CA GLY A 123 6.43 5.40 5.03
C GLY A 123 6.35 5.59 3.51
N LEU A 124 5.13 5.57 2.97
CA LEU A 124 4.82 5.91 1.58
C LEU A 124 4.17 7.29 1.48
N LEU A 125 4.60 8.08 0.50
CA LEU A 125 4.04 9.40 0.19
C LEU A 125 3.71 9.49 -1.30
N ALA A 126 2.52 10.02 -1.61
CA ALA A 126 2.10 10.33 -2.97
C ALA A 126 1.47 11.72 -3.03
N THR A 127 1.78 12.47 -4.09
CA THR A 127 1.13 13.73 -4.43
C THR A 127 0.15 13.48 -5.57
N LEU A 128 -1.12 13.77 -5.31
CA LEU A 128 -2.23 13.50 -6.22
C LEU A 128 -2.74 14.81 -6.80
N GLU A 129 -3.08 14.80 -8.09
CA GLU A 129 -3.77 15.91 -8.73
C GLU A 129 -5.25 15.59 -8.84
N ILE A 130 -6.09 16.48 -8.28
CA ILE A 130 -7.54 16.34 -8.38
C ILE A 130 -7.97 16.90 -9.74
N PRO A 131 -8.70 16.13 -10.57
CA PRO A 131 -9.17 16.62 -11.86
C PRO A 131 -10.04 17.87 -11.69
N ALA A 132 -9.87 18.87 -12.56
CA ALA A 132 -10.61 20.13 -12.48
C ALA A 132 -12.13 19.99 -12.75
N ALA A 133 -12.58 18.84 -13.26
CA ALA A 133 -13.95 18.62 -13.74
C ALA A 133 -14.92 18.03 -12.67
N TRP A 134 -14.72 18.35 -11.39
CA TRP A 134 -15.61 17.92 -10.30
C TRP A 134 -16.18 19.14 -9.56
N HIS A 135 -16.99 19.93 -10.28
CA HIS A 135 -17.93 20.91 -9.73
C HIS A 135 -19.36 20.40 -9.88
#